data_AF-A0A937GYD1-F1
#
_entry.id   AF-A0A937GYD1-F1
#
_cell.length_a   1.000
_cell.length_b   1.000
_cell.length_c   1.000
_cell.angle_alpha   90.00
_cell.angle_beta   90.00
_cell.angle_gamma   90.00
#
_symmetry.space_group_name_H-M   'P 1'
#
loop_
_entity.id
_entity.type
_entity.pdbx_description
1 polymer ?
#
loop_
_entity_poly.entity_id
_entity_poly.type
_entity_poly.pdbx_seq_one_letter_code
_entity_poly.pdbx_strand_id
1 'polypeptide(L)' 'MAKRRGQPVHGWVNLDKPRGISSAKAVAIVRRVFDAVKAGHGGTLDPLASGVLPIALGEATKTVS' A
#
# COMPACT_ATOMS: atom_id res chain seq x y z
N MET A 1 -4.42 9.50 -23.19
CA MET A 1 -3.91 9.35 -21.80
C MET A 1 -3.05 8.11 -21.73
N ALA A 2 -1.82 8.18 -21.21
CA ALA A 2 -0.96 7.01 -21.09
C ALA A 2 -1.63 5.95 -20.20
N LYS A 3 -1.66 4.69 -20.65
CA LYS A 3 -2.20 3.57 -19.87
C LYS A 3 -1.41 3.49 -18.55
N ARG A 4 -2.11 3.46 -17.41
CA ARG A 4 -1.47 3.25 -16.10
C ARG A 4 -0.72 1.91 -16.17
N ARG A 5 0.61 1.95 -15.97
CA ARG A 5 1.48 0.76 -15.96
C ARG A 5 1.20 -0.09 -14.71
N GLY A 6 1.34 -1.41 -14.84
CA GLY A 6 1.17 -2.40 -13.76
C GLY A 6 0.05 -3.42 -14.02
N GLN A 7 0.00 -4.45 -13.18
CA GLN A 7 -1.02 -5.49 -13.12
C GLN A 7 -2.29 -5.02 -12.40
N PRO A 8 -3.48 -5.46 -12.84
CA PRO A 8 -4.77 -5.16 -12.20
C PRO A 8 -4.96 -6.03 -10.94
N VAL A 9 -4.10 -5.87 -9.94
CA VAL A 9 -4.18 -6.59 -8.67
C VAL A 9 -5.22 -5.94 -7.76
N HIS A 10 -6.04 -6.74 -7.11
CA HIS A 10 -7.10 -6.31 -6.20
C HIS A 10 -7.01 -7.12 -4.90
N GLY A 11 -7.09 -6.43 -3.76
CA GLY A 11 -7.09 -7.09 -2.45
C GLY A 11 -6.40 -6.28 -1.37
N TRP A 12 -6.16 -6.93 -0.23
CA TRP A 12 -5.51 -6.35 0.93
C TRP A 12 -4.21 -7.07 1.25
N VAL A 13 -3.22 -6.30 1.67
CA VAL A 13 -1.96 -6.77 2.24
C VAL A 13 -1.94 -6.36 3.70
N ASN A 14 -1.86 -7.33 4.60
CA ASN A 14 -1.58 -7.10 6.00
C ASN A 14 -0.06 -6.96 6.18
N LEU A 15 0.45 -5.72 6.11
CA LEU A 15 1.88 -5.46 6.26
C LEU A 15 2.22 -5.20 7.72
N ASP A 16 3.17 -5.95 8.27
CA ASP A 16 3.88 -5.50 9.48
C ASP A 16 4.93 -4.45 9.07
N LYS A 17 4.60 -3.17 9.25
CA LYS A 17 5.46 -2.05 8.85
C LYS A 17 6.70 -2.01 9.76
N PRO A 18 7.92 -2.06 9.21
CA PRO A 18 9.11 -1.88 10.03
C PRO A 18 9.24 -0.43 10.51
N ARG A 19 10.02 -0.23 11.58
CA ARG A 19 10.48 1.11 12.00
C ARG A 19 11.44 1.69 10.95
N GLY A 20 11.55 3.01 10.93
CA GLY A 20 12.47 3.75 10.06
C GLY A 20 11.94 4.06 8.66
N ILE A 21 10.71 3.65 8.32
CA ILE A 21 10.06 4.02 7.05
C ILE A 21 8.70 4.67 7.27
N SER A 22 8.38 5.65 6.43
CA SER A 22 7.04 6.24 6.38
C SER A 22 6.01 5.26 5.82
N SER A 23 4.74 5.45 6.18
CA SER A 23 3.63 4.67 5.62
C SER A 23 3.53 4.81 4.09
N ALA A 24 3.85 5.99 3.53
CA ALA A 24 3.93 6.19 2.09
C ALA A 24 5.04 5.36 1.42
N LYS A 25 6.22 5.24 2.06
CA LYS A 25 7.30 4.39 1.56
C LYS A 25 6.89 2.91 1.59
N ALA A 26 6.19 2.47 2.63
CA ALA A 26 5.64 1.12 2.72
C ALA A 26 4.66 0.82 1.58
N VAL A 27 3.71 1.72 1.28
CA VAL A 27 2.80 1.61 0.13
C VAL A 27 3.58 1.52 -1.19
N ALA A 28 4.62 2.34 -1.38
CA ALA A 28 5.42 2.31 -2.61
C ALA A 28 6.16 0.98 -2.80
N ILE A 29 6.67 0.39 -1.71
CA ILE A 29 7.31 -0.92 -1.72
C ILE A 29 6.28 -2.00 -2.11
N VAL A 30 5.14 -2.07 -1.41
CA VAL A 30 4.11 -3.08 -1.68
C VAL A 30 3.57 -2.94 -3.10
N ARG A 31 3.29 -1.71 -3.58
CA ARG A 31 2.85 -1.49 -4.96
C ARG A 31 3.85 -2.04 -5.97
N ARG A 32 5.15 -1.86 -5.74
CA ARG A 32 6.21 -2.36 -6.63
C ARG A 32 6.34 -3.88 -6.58
N VAL A 33 6.25 -4.49 -5.40
CA VAL A 33 6.34 -5.96 -5.23
C VAL A 33 5.24 -6.68 -6.00
N PHE A 34 4.01 -6.14 -5.98
CA PHE A 34 2.87 -6.72 -6.70
C PHE A 34 2.69 -6.18 -8.13
N ASP A 35 3.59 -5.31 -8.60
CA ASP A 35 3.42 -4.53 -9.85
C ASP A 35 2.02 -3.89 -9.96
N ALA A 36 1.42 -3.46 -8.84
CA ALA A 36 0.02 -3.07 -8.82
C ALA A 36 -0.23 -1.68 -9.43
N VAL A 37 -1.31 -1.54 -10.21
CA VAL A 37 -1.72 -0.26 -10.80
C VAL A 37 -2.02 0.82 -9.73
N LYS A 38 -2.61 0.43 -8.60
CA LYS A 38 -3.03 1.34 -7.52
C LYS A 38 -2.80 0.70 -6.16
N ALA A 39 -2.35 1.50 -5.20
CA ALA A 39 -2.23 1.09 -3.80
C ALA A 39 -2.49 2.28 -2.86
N GLY A 40 -2.93 2.01 -1.63
CA GLY A 40 -3.13 2.99 -0.55
C GLY A 40 -3.12 2.29 0.82
N HIS A 41 -2.93 3.02 1.92
CA HIS A 41 -2.93 2.44 3.27
C HIS A 41 -4.18 2.80 4.07
N GLY A 42 -4.56 1.94 5.01
CA GLY A 42 -5.73 2.10 5.89
C GLY A 42 -5.54 3.01 7.11
N GLY A 43 -4.34 3.57 7.31
CA GLY A 43 -4.05 4.49 8.41
C GLY A 43 -2.57 4.86 8.43
N THR A 44 -2.24 6.09 8.80
CA THR A 44 -0.84 6.52 8.86
C THR A 44 -0.21 6.07 10.17
N LEU A 45 0.90 5.35 10.06
CA LEU A 45 1.84 5.13 11.16
C LEU A 45 3.05 6.06 11.02
N ASP A 46 3.52 6.60 12.14
CA ASP A 46 4.76 7.38 12.20
C ASP A 46 5.97 6.56 11.72
N PRO A 47 7.02 7.21 11.19
CA PRO A 47 8.22 6.51 10.76
C PRO A 47 8.85 5.63 11.85
N LEU A 48 8.79 6.07 13.11
CA LEU A 48 9.34 5.35 14.26
C LEU A 48 8.41 4.23 14.78
N ALA A 49 7.14 4.21 14.38
CA ALA A 49 6.20 3.16 14.75
C ALA A 49 6.46 1.89 13.93
N SER A 50 6.14 0.73 14.50
CA SER A 50 6.07 -0.55 13.81
C SER A 50 4.72 -1.20 14.06
N GLY A 51 4.36 -2.21 13.27
CA GLY A 51 3.13 -2.97 13.44
C GLY A 51 2.23 -2.93 12.21
N VAL A 52 1.00 -3.37 12.41
CA VAL A 52 0.01 -3.61 11.36
C VAL A 52 -0.32 -2.32 10.60
N LEU A 53 -0.03 -2.33 9.30
CA LEU A 53 -0.40 -1.32 8.31
C LEU A 53 -1.18 -2.00 7.17
N PRO A 54 -2.53 -1.93 7.17
CA PRO A 54 -3.32 -2.47 6.07
C PRO A 54 -3.02 -1.71 4.77
N ILE A 55 -2.64 -2.40 3.71
CA ILE A 55 -2.41 -1.82 2.39
C ILE A 55 -3.43 -2.38 1.41
N ALA A 56 -4.27 -1.52 0.87
CA ALA A 56 -5.24 -1.84 -0.15
C ALA A 56 -4.63 -1.74 -1.55
N LEU A 57 -4.92 -2.71 -2.41
CA LEU A 57 -4.52 -2.77 -3.82
C LEU A 57 -5.75 -2.66 -4.73
N GLY A 58 -5.62 -1.89 -5.82
CA GLY A 58 -6.67 -1.76 -6.84
C GLY A 58 -8.02 -1.33 -6.26
N GLU A 59 -9.07 -2.12 -6.54
CA GLU A 59 -10.44 -1.83 -6.10
C GLU A 59 -10.61 -1.76 -4.58
N ALA A 60 -9.82 -2.50 -3.81
CA ALA A 60 -9.85 -2.45 -2.34
C ALA A 60 -9.50 -1.06 -1.78
N THR A 61 -8.82 -0.21 -2.56
CA THR A 61 -8.52 1.17 -2.10
C THR A 61 -9.78 2.02 -1.91
N LYS A 62 -10.92 1.61 -2.45
CA LYS A 62 -12.22 2.28 -2.27
C LYS A 62 -12.86 1.98 -0.91
N THR A 63 -12.37 0.97 -0.19
CA THR A 63 -12.88 0.57 1.13
C THR A 63 -12.04 1.13 2.28
N VAL A 64 -11.09 2.02 1.97
CA VAL A 64 -10.35 2.80 2.98
C VAL A 64 -11.21 4.00 3.37
N SER A 65 -11.46 4.19 4.66
CA SER A 65 -12.25 5.30 5.23
C SER A 65 -11.50 6.62 5.26
#